data_AF-Q6AP99-F1
#
_entry.id   AF-Q6AP99-F1
#
_cell.length_a   1.000
_cell.length_b   1.000
_cell.length_c   1.000
_cell.angle_alpha   90.00
_cell.angle_beta   90.00
_cell.angle_gamma   90.00
#
_symmetry.space_group_name_H-M   'P 1'
#
loop_
_entity.id
_entity.type
_entity.pdbx_description
1 polymer ?
#
loop_
_entity_poly.entity_id
_entity_poly.type
_entity_poly.pdbx_seq_one_letter_code
_entity_poly.pdbx_strand_id
1 'polypeptide(L)'
;MVKHNVKTAPWCPFCGQKVGRPTDAIERKLTEFPVGKCQCGAVYCSDVTGHNVGAAMVETLVYACSDTWDFAWELMPEDDYLTGRIENYDGVTHQVIAEKNVDGRAVRGVLFFVRLHTEISDLAERIKARKDGVLFIKYLISLKMLIVCQWSPSLTIDALVSVPAKKLLRIWLTNLI
;
A
#
# COMPACT_ATOMS: atom_id res chain seq x y z
N MET A 1 -42.47 10.29 14.93
CA MET A 1 -41.99 10.60 13.58
C MET A 1 -40.90 9.59 13.24
N VAL A 2 -41.18 8.66 12.33
CA VAL A 2 -40.18 7.71 11.83
C VAL A 2 -39.29 8.49 10.87
N LYS A 3 -38.07 8.83 11.29
CA LYS A 3 -37.10 9.46 10.39
C LYS A 3 -36.72 8.42 9.33
N HIS A 4 -36.93 8.76 8.07
CA HIS A 4 -36.52 7.90 6.98
C HIS A 4 -35.00 7.87 6.92
N ASN A 5 -34.43 6.69 7.14
CA ASN A 5 -33.00 6.50 7.10
C ASN A 5 -32.52 6.59 5.64
N VAL A 6 -32.04 7.76 5.23
CA VAL A 6 -31.51 7.98 3.87
C VAL A 6 -30.21 7.18 3.75
N LYS A 7 -30.27 6.14 2.93
CA LYS A 7 -29.15 5.26 2.59
C LYS A 7 -28.50 5.79 1.32
N THR A 8 -27.28 6.31 1.44
CA THR A 8 -26.53 6.85 0.30
C THR A 8 -25.29 5.98 0.06
N ALA A 9 -24.97 5.69 -1.20
CA ALA A 9 -23.72 5.03 -1.53
C ALA A 9 -22.53 5.92 -1.12
N PRO A 10 -21.42 5.38 -0.61
CA PRO A 10 -20.26 6.17 -0.25
C PRO A 10 -19.67 6.84 -1.50
N TRP A 11 -19.27 8.09 -1.35
CA TRP A 11 -18.69 8.90 -2.42
C TRP A 11 -17.26 9.31 -2.06
N CYS A 12 -16.47 9.71 -3.06
CA CYS A 12 -15.16 10.29 -2.84
C CYS A 12 -15.31 11.80 -2.52
N PRO A 13 -14.72 12.31 -1.43
CA PRO A 13 -14.79 13.73 -1.10
C PRO A 13 -14.04 14.63 -2.11
N PHE A 14 -13.14 14.07 -2.92
CA PHE A 14 -12.33 14.84 -3.87
C PHE A 14 -12.94 14.94 -5.27
N CYS A 15 -13.52 13.85 -5.80
CA CYS A 15 -14.10 13.83 -7.16
C CYS A 15 -15.62 13.63 -7.19
N GLY A 16 -16.26 13.37 -6.05
CA GLY A 16 -17.71 13.13 -5.95
C GLY A 16 -18.20 11.80 -6.53
N GLN A 17 -17.30 10.98 -7.11
CA GLN A 17 -17.68 9.68 -7.66
C GLN A 17 -17.97 8.66 -6.55
N LYS A 18 -18.83 7.68 -6.85
CA LYS A 18 -19.12 6.56 -5.94
C LYS A 18 -17.87 5.69 -5.80
N VAL A 19 -17.55 5.32 -4.56
CA VAL A 19 -16.43 4.40 -4.28
C VAL A 19 -16.94 2.98 -4.14
N GLY A 20 -16.06 2.02 -4.44
CA GLY A 20 -16.33 0.61 -4.25
C GLY A 20 -16.10 0.16 -2.81
N ARG A 21 -16.45 -1.10 -2.53
CA ARG A 21 -16.20 -1.69 -1.22
C ARG A 21 -14.69 -1.82 -0.99
N PRO A 22 -14.16 -1.36 0.16
CA PRO A 22 -12.76 -1.58 0.49
C PRO A 22 -12.52 -3.09 0.67
N THR A 23 -11.36 -3.54 0.23
CA THR A 23 -10.98 -4.96 0.22
C THR A 23 -9.74 -5.13 1.11
N ASP A 24 -9.56 -6.32 1.67
CA ASP A 24 -8.30 -6.67 2.33
C ASP A 24 -7.12 -6.46 1.36
N ALA A 25 -6.01 -5.92 1.83
CA ALA A 25 -4.82 -5.80 0.99
C ALA A 25 -4.30 -7.20 0.64
N ILE A 26 -3.62 -7.29 -0.51
CA ILE A 26 -3.12 -8.57 -1.07
C ILE A 26 -2.07 -9.21 -0.15
N GLU A 27 -1.29 -8.38 0.56
CA GLU A 27 -0.27 -8.81 1.51
C GLU A 27 -0.75 -8.56 2.93
N ARG A 28 -1.49 -9.51 3.53
CA ARG A 28 -2.01 -9.40 4.89
C ARG A 28 -0.93 -9.07 5.92
N LYS A 29 -0.77 -7.80 6.26
CA LYS A 29 -0.08 -7.37 7.49
C LYS A 29 -1.09 -7.41 8.63
N LEU A 30 -0.68 -7.89 9.81
CA LEU A 30 -1.55 -8.18 10.96
C LEU A 30 -2.35 -6.97 11.52
N THR A 31 -2.27 -5.79 10.90
CA THR A 31 -2.85 -4.51 11.33
C THR A 31 -3.74 -3.85 10.28
N GLU A 32 -4.27 -4.60 9.31
CA GLU A 32 -4.90 -4.00 8.12
C GLU A 32 -6.38 -3.65 8.31
N PHE A 33 -6.65 -2.34 8.26
CA PHE A 33 -7.95 -1.86 7.82
C PHE A 33 -8.13 -2.22 6.34
N PRO A 34 -9.34 -2.60 5.91
CA PRO A 34 -9.61 -2.80 4.49
C PRO A 34 -9.44 -1.47 3.75
N VAL A 35 -8.70 -1.53 2.63
CA VAL A 35 -8.31 -0.36 1.82
C VAL A 35 -8.92 -0.42 0.43
N GLY A 36 -8.98 0.74 -0.22
CA GLY A 36 -9.41 0.85 -1.61
C GLY A 36 -8.80 2.06 -2.30
N LYS A 37 -8.85 2.06 -3.62
CA LYS A 37 -8.41 3.19 -4.46
C LYS A 37 -9.60 3.72 -5.26
N CYS A 38 -9.69 5.03 -5.36
CA CYS A 38 -10.61 5.72 -6.24
C CYS A 38 -9.94 6.00 -7.59
N GLN A 39 -10.72 6.10 -8.67
CA GLN A 39 -10.21 6.39 -10.02
C GLN A 39 -9.52 7.75 -10.11
N CYS A 40 -9.83 8.68 -9.21
CA CYS A 40 -9.19 9.99 -9.16
C CYS A 40 -7.78 9.96 -8.54
N GLY A 41 -7.30 8.80 -8.07
CA GLY A 41 -6.01 8.64 -7.38
C GLY A 41 -6.08 8.77 -5.86
N ALA A 42 -7.25 9.07 -5.29
CA ALA A 42 -7.43 9.06 -3.84
C ALA A 42 -7.46 7.62 -3.30
N VAL A 43 -6.83 7.41 -2.15
CA VAL A 43 -6.85 6.16 -1.40
C VAL A 43 -7.79 6.33 -0.22
N TYR A 44 -8.46 5.24 0.17
CA TYR A 44 -9.29 5.23 1.37
C TYR A 44 -9.17 3.95 2.15
N CYS A 45 -9.44 4.03 3.45
CA CYS A 45 -9.58 2.89 4.34
C CYS A 45 -10.91 2.95 5.09
N SER A 46 -11.37 1.79 5.56
CA SER A 46 -12.59 1.66 6.35
C SER A 46 -12.28 1.22 7.78
N ASP A 47 -12.53 2.10 8.75
CA ASP A 47 -12.61 1.72 10.16
C ASP A 47 -14.08 1.43 10.51
N VAL A 48 -14.39 0.15 10.75
CA VAL A 48 -15.75 -0.30 11.11
C VAL A 48 -16.12 0.15 12.53
N THR A 49 -15.14 0.33 13.41
CA THR A 49 -15.36 0.71 14.82
C THR A 49 -15.57 2.21 15.00
N GLY A 50 -14.92 3.02 14.16
CA GLY A 50 -14.87 4.48 14.26
C GLY A 50 -14.03 5.00 15.42
N HIS A 51 -13.37 4.13 16.18
CA HIS A 51 -12.51 4.51 17.31
C HIS A 51 -11.03 4.59 16.93
N ASN A 52 -10.62 3.94 15.85
CA ASN A 52 -9.22 3.79 15.45
C ASN A 52 -8.87 4.67 14.25
N VAL A 53 -9.47 5.86 14.16
CA VAL A 53 -9.30 6.77 13.00
C VAL A 53 -7.84 7.15 12.79
N GLY A 54 -7.05 7.30 13.86
CA GLY A 54 -5.61 7.61 13.75
C GLY A 54 -4.82 6.47 13.10
N ALA A 55 -5.09 5.23 13.48
CA ALA A 55 -4.45 4.07 12.86
C ALA A 55 -4.90 3.91 11.39
N ALA A 56 -6.18 4.14 11.14
CA ALA A 56 -6.77 4.15 9.79
C ALA A 56 -6.10 5.20 8.89
N MET A 57 -5.81 6.39 9.42
CA MET A 57 -5.10 7.45 8.70
C MET A 57 -3.67 7.04 8.32
N VAL A 58 -2.89 6.53 9.28
CA VAL A 58 -1.50 6.09 9.03
C VAL A 58 -1.47 5.01 7.95
N GLU A 59 -2.35 4.02 8.05
CA GLU A 59 -2.44 2.93 7.09
C GLU A 59 -2.76 3.44 5.68
N THR A 60 -3.71 4.38 5.57
CA THR A 60 -4.09 4.98 4.28
C THR A 60 -2.93 5.74 3.65
N LEU A 61 -2.16 6.47 4.46
CA LEU A 61 -1.02 7.25 3.98
C LEU A 61 0.12 6.36 3.49
N VAL A 62 0.46 5.33 4.26
CA VAL A 62 1.48 4.33 3.88
C VAL A 62 1.08 3.61 2.60
N TYR A 63 -0.20 3.23 2.47
CA TYR A 63 -0.70 2.58 1.26
C TYR A 63 -0.71 3.53 0.04
N ALA A 64 -1.02 4.81 0.24
CA ALA A 64 -0.86 5.83 -0.81
C ALA A 64 0.60 5.97 -1.26
N CYS A 65 1.55 5.81 -0.33
CA CYS A 65 3.00 5.83 -0.57
C CYS A 65 3.55 4.47 -1.05
N SER A 66 2.71 3.59 -1.61
CA SER A 66 3.13 2.27 -2.10
C SER A 66 3.87 1.43 -1.05
N ASP A 67 3.37 1.40 0.19
CA ASP A 67 3.95 0.65 1.32
C ASP A 67 5.34 1.13 1.76
N THR A 68 5.72 2.35 1.39
CA THR A 68 6.97 2.98 1.82
C THR A 68 6.71 3.80 3.09
N TRP A 69 6.96 3.19 4.24
CA TRP A 69 6.79 3.82 5.55
C TRP A 69 7.65 5.08 5.71
N ASP A 70 8.93 5.01 5.36
CA ASP A 70 9.87 6.12 5.52
C ASP A 70 9.37 7.38 4.80
N PHE A 71 8.87 7.22 3.57
CA PHE A 71 8.34 8.31 2.77
C PHE A 71 7.05 8.89 3.36
N ALA A 72 6.15 8.04 3.88
CA ALA A 72 4.90 8.49 4.48
C ALA A 72 5.10 9.42 5.69
N TRP A 73 6.19 9.25 6.45
CA TRP A 73 6.52 10.11 7.60
C TRP A 73 7.12 11.46 7.22
N GLU A 74 7.63 11.60 6.01
CA GLU A 74 8.21 12.86 5.50
C GLU A 74 7.12 13.80 4.94
N LEU A 75 5.92 13.27 4.67
CA LEU A 75 4.83 14.05 4.07
C LEU A 75 4.16 14.98 5.08
N MET A 76 3.98 16.23 4.66
CA MET A 76 3.28 17.27 5.39
C MET A 76 1.79 17.32 5.03
N PRO A 77 0.88 17.41 6.02
CA PRO A 77 -0.54 17.58 5.75
C PRO A 77 -0.80 18.90 5.03
N GLU A 78 -1.81 18.92 4.16
CA GLU A 78 -2.24 20.08 3.35
C GLU A 78 -1.27 20.52 2.24
N ASP A 79 0.04 20.36 2.43
CA ASP A 79 1.07 20.63 1.42
C ASP A 79 1.26 19.43 0.47
N ASP A 80 1.49 18.25 1.05
CA ASP A 80 1.84 17.05 0.30
C ASP A 80 0.64 16.14 0.02
N TYR A 81 -0.36 16.20 0.91
CA TYR A 81 -1.57 15.41 0.79
C TYR A 81 -2.79 16.10 1.39
N LEU A 82 -3.93 15.81 0.79
CA LEU A 82 -5.24 16.21 1.28
C LEU A 82 -5.92 15.05 1.99
N THR A 83 -6.64 15.35 3.07
CA THR A 83 -7.43 14.37 3.81
C THR A 83 -8.92 14.63 3.63
N GLY A 84 -9.71 13.57 3.73
CA GLY A 84 -11.17 13.63 3.71
C GLY A 84 -11.75 12.55 4.60
N ARG A 85 -12.93 12.80 5.17
CA ARG A 85 -13.57 11.87 6.09
C ARG A 85 -15.06 11.76 5.81
N ILE A 86 -15.58 10.54 5.84
CA ILE A 86 -17.00 10.24 5.79
C ILE A 86 -17.37 9.45 7.03
N GLU A 87 -18.33 9.96 7.78
CA GLU A 87 -18.84 9.35 9.00
C GLU A 87 -20.09 8.51 8.75
N ASN A 88 -20.47 7.70 9.74
CA ASN A 88 -21.67 6.86 9.72
C ASN A 88 -21.68 5.88 8.52
N TYR A 89 -20.51 5.35 8.20
CA TYR A 89 -20.35 4.31 7.20
C TYR A 89 -20.63 2.93 7.81
N ASP A 90 -21.47 2.15 7.14
CA ASP A 90 -21.70 0.74 7.46
C ASP A 90 -20.84 -0.17 6.58
N GLY A 91 -19.88 -0.86 7.20
CA GLY A 91 -19.00 -1.82 6.53
C GLY A 91 -19.70 -3.08 6.02
N VAL A 92 -20.90 -3.41 6.52
CA VAL A 92 -21.65 -4.59 6.10
C VAL A 92 -22.38 -4.33 4.80
N THR A 93 -23.20 -3.27 4.75
CA THR A 93 -24.02 -2.93 3.58
C THR A 93 -23.33 -2.00 2.58
N HIS A 94 -22.15 -1.46 2.93
CA HIS A 94 -21.40 -0.50 2.12
C HIS A 94 -22.22 0.76 1.80
N GLN A 95 -22.79 1.37 2.84
CA GLN A 95 -23.66 2.54 2.74
C GLN A 95 -23.32 3.57 3.80
N VAL A 96 -23.53 4.84 3.47
CA VAL A 96 -23.47 5.97 4.40
C VAL A 96 -24.87 6.28 4.86
N ILE A 97 -25.03 6.37 6.17
CA ILE A 97 -26.33 6.32 6.83
C ILE A 97 -26.48 7.59 7.66
N ALA A 98 -27.53 8.37 7.41
CA ALA A 98 -27.75 9.62 8.13
C ALA A 98 -28.00 9.38 9.63
N GLU A 99 -28.61 8.24 9.96
CA GLU A 99 -28.86 7.83 11.34
C GLU A 99 -27.79 6.87 11.84
N LYS A 100 -27.26 7.13 13.04
CA LYS A 100 -26.27 6.28 13.70
C LYS A 100 -26.79 4.90 14.10
N ASN A 101 -28.05 4.58 13.83
CA ASN A 101 -28.69 3.33 14.19
C ASN A 101 -29.35 2.70 12.96
N VAL A 102 -29.02 1.44 12.70
CA VAL A 102 -29.65 0.62 11.65
C VAL A 102 -30.06 -0.70 12.26
N ASP A 103 -31.35 -1.03 12.20
CA ASP A 103 -31.89 -2.32 12.65
C ASP A 103 -31.43 -2.69 14.09
N GLY A 104 -31.29 -1.68 14.97
CA GLY A 104 -30.81 -1.83 16.36
C GLY A 104 -29.28 -1.88 16.54
N ARG A 105 -28.50 -1.79 15.47
CA ARG A 105 -27.02 -1.73 15.51
C ARG A 105 -26.56 -0.28 15.39
N ALA A 106 -25.61 0.12 16.24
CA ALA A 106 -24.97 1.42 16.15
C ALA A 106 -23.93 1.42 15.01
N VAL A 107 -24.18 2.20 13.96
CA VAL A 107 -23.26 2.44 12.86
C VAL A 107 -22.38 3.64 13.22
N ARG A 108 -21.11 3.36 13.48
CA ARG A 108 -20.10 4.38 13.83
C ARG A 108 -18.88 4.33 12.91
N GLY A 109 -18.93 3.52 11.86
CA GLY A 109 -17.81 3.36 10.97
C GLY A 109 -17.45 4.66 10.26
N VAL A 110 -16.17 4.77 9.92
CA VAL A 110 -15.58 5.93 9.27
C VAL A 110 -14.82 5.46 8.04
N LEU A 111 -15.05 6.13 6.91
CA LEU A 111 -14.16 6.05 5.75
C LEU A 111 -13.20 7.23 5.80
N PHE A 112 -11.91 6.93 5.85
CA PHE A 112 -10.86 7.92 5.80
C PHE A 112 -10.25 7.95 4.40
N PHE A 113 -10.06 9.14 3.85
CA PHE A 113 -9.56 9.36 2.51
C PHE A 113 -8.27 10.18 2.56
N VAL A 114 -7.30 9.79 1.74
CA VAL A 114 -6.06 10.54 1.49
C VAL A 114 -5.87 10.69 -0.01
N ARG A 115 -5.50 11.88 -0.45
CA ARG A 115 -5.13 12.17 -1.84
C ARG A 115 -3.77 12.85 -1.85
N LEU A 116 -2.79 12.20 -2.48
CA LEU A 116 -1.48 12.80 -2.72
C LEU A 116 -1.55 13.82 -3.87
N HIS A 117 -0.70 14.85 -3.82
CA HIS A 117 -0.43 15.67 -4.99
C HIS A 117 0.29 14.87 -6.08
N THR A 118 0.08 15.22 -7.35
CA THR A 118 0.55 14.44 -8.51
C THR A 118 2.08 14.26 -8.55
N GLU A 119 2.83 15.27 -8.12
CA GLU A 119 4.29 15.21 -8.10
C GLU A 119 4.82 14.16 -7.10
N ILE A 120 4.08 13.99 -6.00
CA ILE A 120 4.43 13.11 -4.88
C ILE A 120 3.99 11.68 -5.18
N SER A 121 2.84 11.50 -5.84
CA SER A 121 2.43 10.18 -6.32
C SER A 121 3.44 9.62 -7.32
N ASP A 122 3.94 10.46 -8.25
CA ASP A 122 4.94 10.04 -9.23
C ASP A 122 6.27 9.68 -8.57
N LEU A 123 6.65 10.40 -7.52
CA LEU A 123 7.86 10.10 -6.73
C LEU A 123 7.73 8.76 -6.00
N ALA A 124 6.59 8.51 -5.35
CA ALA A 124 6.32 7.25 -4.66
C ALA A 124 6.40 6.05 -5.62
N GLU A 125 5.85 6.17 -6.82
CA GLU A 125 5.93 5.11 -7.85
C GLU A 125 7.37 4.85 -8.31
N ARG A 126 8.17 5.91 -8.51
CA ARG A 126 9.60 5.77 -8.87
C ARG A 126 10.41 5.11 -7.77
N ILE A 127 10.15 5.43 -6.50
CA ILE A 127 10.80 4.81 -5.34
C ILE A 127 10.49 3.31 -5.31
N LYS A 128 9.22 2.95 -5.51
CA LYS A 128 8.79 1.55 -5.60
C LYS A 128 9.51 0.81 -6.73
N ALA A 129 9.49 1.38 -7.95
CA ALA A 129 10.12 0.77 -9.12
C ALA A 129 11.63 0.55 -8.91
N ARG A 130 12.32 1.49 -8.25
CA ARG A 130 13.74 1.33 -7.88
C ARG A 130 13.93 0.18 -6.90
N LYS A 131 13.10 0.09 -5.86
CA LYS A 131 13.16 -0.96 -4.83
C LYS A 131 12.95 -2.35 -5.45
N ASP A 132 11.94 -2.48 -6.31
CA ASP A 132 11.62 -3.72 -7.01
C ASP A 132 12.74 -4.13 -7.98
N GLY A 133 13.33 -3.18 -8.71
CA GLY A 133 14.48 -3.44 -9.59
C GLY A 133 15.73 -3.91 -8.83
N VAL A 134 16.03 -3.30 -7.68
CA VAL A 134 17.13 -3.75 -6.80
C VAL A 134 16.86 -5.14 -6.25
N LEU A 135 15.61 -5.45 -5.88
CA LEU A 135 15.22 -6.76 -5.40
C LEU A 135 15.36 -7.83 -6.49
N PHE A 136 14.97 -7.50 -7.73
CA PHE A 136 15.12 -8.37 -8.89
C PHE A 136 16.59 -8.67 -9.19
N ILE A 137 17.46 -7.66 -9.14
CA ILE A 137 18.92 -7.85 -9.31
C ILE A 137 19.48 -8.72 -8.17
N LYS A 138 19.11 -8.46 -6.91
CA LYS A 138 19.52 -9.32 -5.77
C LYS A 138 19.07 -10.76 -5.95
N TYR A 139 17.86 -10.98 -6.43
CA TYR A 139 17.33 -12.31 -6.69
C TYR A 139 18.11 -13.03 -7.80
N LEU A 140 18.39 -12.35 -8.92
CA LEU A 140 19.22 -12.89 -9.99
C LEU A 140 20.64 -13.21 -9.55
N ILE A 141 21.26 -12.37 -8.70
CA ILE A 141 22.58 -12.65 -8.12
C ILE A 141 22.50 -13.88 -7.21
N SER A 142 21.49 -13.97 -6.34
CA SER A 142 21.29 -15.10 -5.42
C SER A 142 21.06 -16.41 -6.19
N LEU A 143 20.24 -16.39 -7.24
CA LEU A 143 19.96 -17.54 -8.08
C LEU A 143 21.22 -18.00 -8.85
N LYS A 144 21.99 -17.06 -9.40
CA LYS A 144 23.30 -17.36 -10.00
C LYS A 144 24.30 -17.92 -8.98
N MET A 145 24.28 -17.44 -7.74
CA MET A 145 25.14 -17.94 -6.67
C MET A 145 24.77 -19.37 -6.26
N LEU A 146 23.48 -19.73 -6.25
CA LEU A 146 23.01 -21.09 -6.01
C LEU A 146 23.53 -22.07 -7.08
N ILE A 147 23.48 -21.66 -8.35
CA ILE A 147 23.97 -22.46 -9.48
C ILE A 147 25.49 -22.68 -9.37
N VAL A 148 26.25 -21.66 -8.95
CA VAL A 148 27.71 -21.77 -8.76
C VAL A 148 28.08 -22.67 -7.57
N CYS A 149 27.36 -22.57 -6.43
CA CYS A 149 27.59 -23.45 -5.27
C CYS A 149 27.29 -24.93 -5.56
N GLN A 150 26.34 -25.23 -6.45
CA GLN A 150 26.06 -26.62 -6.85
C GLN A 150 27.13 -27.23 -7.77
N TRP A 151 27.97 -26.41 -8.41
CA TRP A 151 28.97 -26.86 -9.38
C TRP A 151 30.42 -26.86 -8.87
N SER A 152 30.71 -26.32 -7.68
CA SER A 152 32.05 -26.40 -7.09
C SER A 152 32.01 -26.30 -5.55
N PRO A 153 32.18 -27.41 -4.80
CA PRO A 153 32.08 -27.45 -3.34
C PRO A 153 33.17 -26.69 -2.56
N SER A 154 34.14 -26.08 -3.25
CA SER A 154 35.37 -25.52 -2.65
C SER A 154 35.47 -23.99 -2.65
N LEU A 155 34.45 -23.25 -3.11
CA LEU A 155 34.45 -21.78 -3.00
C LEU A 155 33.69 -21.31 -1.74
N THR A 156 34.43 -20.82 -0.75
CA THR A 156 33.86 -20.15 0.42
C THR A 156 33.38 -18.73 0.09
N ILE A 157 32.33 -18.31 0.82
CA ILE A 157 31.56 -17.06 0.62
C ILE A 157 32.46 -15.81 0.59
N ASP A 158 33.56 -15.80 1.35
CA ASP A 158 34.45 -14.64 1.50
C ASP A 158 35.23 -14.29 0.22
N ALA A 159 35.39 -15.25 -0.70
CA ALA A 159 36.12 -15.03 -1.95
C ALA A 159 35.27 -14.33 -3.04
N LEU A 160 33.94 -14.38 -2.96
CA LEU A 160 33.03 -13.90 -4.02
C LEU A 160 32.66 -12.42 -3.88
N VAL A 161 32.64 -11.87 -2.66
CA VAL A 161 32.26 -10.47 -2.39
C VAL A 161 33.37 -9.48 -2.82
N SER A 162 34.62 -9.93 -2.91
CA SER A 162 35.81 -9.12 -3.23
C SER A 162 36.12 -9.03 -4.74
N VAL A 163 35.47 -9.84 -5.59
CA VAL A 163 35.88 -9.97 -6.99
C VAL A 163 35.09 -9.01 -7.89
N PRO A 164 35.77 -8.09 -8.62
CA PRO A 164 35.10 -7.20 -9.54
C PRO A 164 34.39 -7.98 -10.66
N ALA A 165 33.14 -7.61 -10.96
CA ALA A 165 32.21 -8.33 -11.84
C ALA A 165 32.79 -8.74 -13.21
N LYS A 166 33.75 -7.97 -13.75
CA LYS A 166 34.45 -8.28 -15.01
C LYS A 166 35.27 -9.58 -14.96
N LYS A 167 35.79 -9.94 -13.78
CA LYS A 167 36.62 -11.15 -13.60
C LYS A 167 35.77 -12.41 -13.50
N LEU A 168 34.58 -12.31 -12.90
CA LEU A 168 33.59 -13.39 -12.86
C LEU A 168 33.04 -13.71 -14.26
N LEU A 169 32.79 -12.69 -15.09
CA LEU A 169 32.35 -12.89 -16.47
C LEU A 169 33.39 -13.63 -17.32
N ARG A 170 34.68 -13.38 -17.07
CA ARG A 170 35.80 -14.01 -17.80
C ARG A 170 35.95 -15.50 -17.45
N ILE A 171 35.74 -15.86 -16.17
CA ILE A 171 35.76 -17.26 -15.70
C ILE A 171 34.54 -18.03 -16.24
N TRP A 172 33.39 -17.37 -16.35
CA TRP A 172 32.19 -17.97 -16.92
C TRP A 172 32.34 -18.25 -18.43
N LEU A 173 32.94 -17.34 -19.19
CA LEU A 173 33.16 -17.51 -20.64
C LEU A 173 34.20 -18.59 -20.97
N THR A 174 35.19 -18.84 -20.11
CA THR A 174 36.20 -19.88 -20.34
C THR A 174 35.72 -21.29 -20.03
N ASN A 175 34.62 -21.47 -19.30
CA ASN A 175 34.06 -22.78 -18.94
C ASN A 175 32.83 -23.16 -19.79
N LEU A 176 32.53 -22.39 -20.83
CA LEU A 176 31.42 -22.63 -21.76
C LEU A 176 31.89 -23.13 -23.15
N ILE A 177 33.17 -23.50 -23.28
CA ILE A 177 33.76 -24.22 -24.42
C ILE A 177 34.23 -25.58 -23.91
#